data_AF-A0A399IAN2-F1
#
_entry.id   AF-A0A399IAN2-F1
#
_cell.length_a   1.000
_cell.length_b   1.000
_cell.length_c   1.000
_cell.angle_alpha   90.00
_cell.angle_beta   90.00
_cell.angle_gamma   90.00
#
_symmetry.space_group_name_H-M   'P 1'
#
loop_
_entity.id
_entity.type
_entity.pdbx_description
1 polymer ?
#
loop_
_entity_poly.entity_id
_entity_poly.type
_entity_poly.pdbx_seq_one_letter_code
_entity_poly.pdbx_strand_id
1 'polypeptide(L)'
;MALKASDAGFILVIPMVGVRPEQLNFIVEKILIIGYSFNMLKTNVIEIRKLMLSMSITSAEIARECNVCRSYISHVVSGRAKSERIRQKIASKLGKSIDELWPTL
;
A
#
# COMPACT_ATOMS: atom_id res chain seq x y z
N MET A 1 -33.87 -2.54 5.47
CA MET A 1 -33.31 -2.20 4.15
C MET A 1 -31.81 -2.03 4.32
N ALA A 2 -30.99 -2.89 3.71
CA ALA A 2 -29.53 -2.91 3.88
C ALA A 2 -28.86 -2.26 2.66
N LEU A 3 -27.96 -1.30 2.88
CA LEU A 3 -27.13 -0.76 1.79
C LEU A 3 -26.03 -1.75 1.43
N LYS A 4 -25.80 -1.95 0.13
CA LYS A 4 -24.79 -2.86 -0.42
C LYS A 4 -23.83 -2.05 -1.29
N ALA A 5 -22.55 -2.02 -0.92
CA ALA A 5 -21.47 -1.46 -1.72
C ALA A 5 -20.41 -2.55 -1.94
N SER A 6 -20.07 -2.78 -3.21
CA SER A 6 -18.96 -3.63 -3.71
C SER A 6 -17.93 -2.64 -4.29
N ASP A 7 -16.60 -2.75 -4.13
CA ASP A 7 -15.76 -3.73 -4.84
C ASP A 7 -14.39 -3.99 -4.16
N ALA A 8 -14.27 -3.82 -2.83
CA ALA A 8 -13.00 -4.09 -2.13
C ALA A 8 -13.21 -4.72 -0.73
N GLY A 9 -13.70 -5.96 -0.71
CA GLY A 9 -13.35 -6.92 0.35
C GLY A 9 -13.69 -6.61 1.82
N PHE A 10 -14.68 -5.77 2.12
CA PHE A 10 -15.23 -5.67 3.49
C PHE A 10 -16.73 -5.36 3.46
N ILE A 11 -17.57 -6.30 3.91
CA ILE A 11 -19.02 -6.11 4.06
C ILE A 11 -19.30 -5.89 5.54
N LEU A 12 -19.53 -4.64 5.95
CA LEU A 12 -20.02 -4.33 7.29
C LEU A 12 -21.54 -4.19 7.26
N VAL A 13 -22.26 -5.14 7.88
CA VAL A 13 -23.72 -5.06 8.04
C VAL A 13 -24.00 -4.24 9.30
N ILE A 14 -24.38 -2.97 9.13
CA ILE A 14 -24.77 -2.11 10.25
C ILE A 14 -26.29 -2.28 10.47
N PRO A 15 -26.74 -2.80 11.63
CA PRO A 15 -28.16 -2.78 11.96
C PRO A 15 -28.62 -1.32 12.15
N MET A 16 -29.50 -0.85 11.27
CA MET A 16 -30.03 0.54 11.27
C MET A 16 -31.01 0.83 12.42
N VAL A 17 -31.20 -0.09 13.36
CA VAL A 17 -32.15 0.07 14.47
C VAL A 17 -31.53 1.00 15.52
N GLY A 18 -32.05 2.23 15.60
CA GLY A 18 -31.67 3.21 16.61
C GLY A 18 -30.52 4.17 16.23
N VAL A 19 -30.00 4.11 15.00
CA VAL A 19 -28.92 5.00 14.54
C VAL A 19 -29.50 6.23 13.85
N ARG A 20 -29.22 7.42 14.38
CA ARG A 20 -29.62 8.70 13.77
C ARG A 20 -28.77 8.98 12.50
N PRO A 21 -29.33 9.62 11.46
CA PRO A 21 -28.64 9.81 10.17
C PRO A 21 -27.32 10.58 10.28
N GLU A 22 -27.20 11.53 11.23
CA GLU A 22 -25.95 12.25 11.49
C GLU A 22 -24.83 11.37 12.05
N GLN A 23 -25.17 10.29 12.77
CA GLN A 23 -24.21 9.31 13.27
C GLN A 23 -23.73 8.39 12.13
N LEU A 24 -24.60 8.10 11.16
CA LEU A 24 -24.26 7.25 10.02
C LEU A 24 -23.15 7.88 9.18
N ASN A 25 -23.22 9.18 8.90
CA ASN A 25 -22.17 9.89 8.16
C ASN A 25 -20.82 9.85 8.89
N PHE A 26 -20.80 10.08 10.20
CA PHE A 26 -19.58 10.01 11.00
C PHE A 26 -18.98 8.60 11.04
N ILE A 27 -19.82 7.57 11.10
CA ILE A 27 -19.41 6.17 11.07
C ILE A 27 -18.85 5.81 9.69
N VAL A 28 -19.53 6.21 8.61
CA VAL A 28 -19.09 5.97 7.23
C VAL A 28 -17.77 6.70 6.95
N GLU A 29 -17.61 7.96 7.34
CA GLU A 29 -16.36 8.71 7.20
C GLU A 29 -15.21 8.06 7.98
N LYS A 30 -15.44 7.67 9.25
CA LYS A 30 -14.42 6.98 10.04
C LYS A 30 -14.04 5.62 9.46
N ILE A 31 -15.01 4.86 8.95
CA ILE A 31 -14.74 3.57 8.30
C ILE A 31 -14.00 3.76 6.99
N LEU A 32 -14.33 4.79 6.19
CA LEU A 32 -13.55 5.16 5.01
C LEU A 32 -12.11 5.48 5.42
N ILE A 33 -11.89 6.34 6.42
CA ILE A 33 -10.54 6.69 6.88
C ILE A 33 -9.78 5.46 7.39
N ILE A 34 -10.44 4.56 8.15
CA ILE A 34 -9.84 3.33 8.66
C ILE A 34 -9.58 2.34 7.52
N GLY A 35 -10.50 2.17 6.58
CA GLY A 35 -10.38 1.26 5.44
C GLY A 35 -9.30 1.72 4.45
N TYR A 36 -9.22 3.03 4.19
CA TYR A 36 -8.15 3.64 3.42
C TYR A 36 -6.81 3.53 4.16
N SER A 37 -6.76 3.86 5.46
CA SER A 37 -5.54 3.67 6.28
C SER A 37 -5.12 2.21 6.32
N PHE A 38 -6.04 1.26 6.41
CA PHE A 38 -5.74 -0.17 6.46
C PHE A 38 -5.24 -0.71 5.12
N ASN A 39 -5.81 -0.25 3.99
CA ASN A 39 -5.24 -0.52 2.66
C ASN A 39 -3.81 0.04 2.54
N MET A 40 -3.59 1.23 3.10
CA MET A 40 -2.31 1.93 3.10
C MET A 40 -1.27 1.34 4.06
N LEU A 41 -1.64 0.45 5.00
CA LEU A 41 -0.71 -0.14 5.98
C LEU A 41 -0.05 -1.46 5.52
N LYS A 42 -0.45 -2.02 4.38
CA LYS A 42 0.26 -3.17 3.80
C LYS A 42 1.41 -2.67 2.95
N THR A 43 2.63 -3.16 3.21
CA THR A 43 3.72 -3.07 2.23
C THR A 43 3.22 -3.70 0.94
N ASN A 44 2.85 -2.89 -0.03
CA ASN A 44 2.15 -3.38 -1.20
C ASN A 44 3.19 -3.80 -2.24
N VAL A 45 3.83 -4.94 -1.97
CA VAL A 45 4.79 -5.59 -2.87
C VAL A 45 4.25 -5.68 -4.30
N ILE A 46 2.92 -5.85 -4.43
CA ILE A 46 2.22 -5.88 -5.71
C ILE A 46 2.22 -4.49 -6.36
N GLU A 47 1.92 -3.42 -5.62
CA GLU A 47 2.00 -2.04 -6.13
C GLU A 47 3.43 -1.64 -6.51
N ILE A 48 4.42 -1.92 -5.66
CA ILE A 48 5.83 -1.63 -6.00
C ILE A 48 6.20 -2.31 -7.32
N ARG A 49 5.81 -3.59 -7.49
CA ARG A 49 6.05 -4.34 -8.73
C ARG A 49 5.26 -3.79 -9.92
N LYS A 50 4.01 -3.35 -9.74
CA LYS A 50 3.21 -2.70 -10.77
C LYS A 50 3.85 -1.40 -11.23
N LEU A 51 4.31 -0.56 -10.30
CA LEU A 51 5.01 0.68 -10.59
C LEU A 51 6.32 0.44 -11.34
N MET A 52 7.11 -0.53 -10.88
CA MET A 52 8.32 -0.96 -11.59
C MET A 52 7.99 -1.38 -13.04
N LEU A 53 6.92 -2.16 -13.24
CA LEU A 53 6.50 -2.58 -14.57
C LEU A 53 6.04 -1.40 -15.44
N SER A 54 5.20 -0.50 -14.91
CA SER A 54 4.69 0.66 -15.66
C SER A 54 5.81 1.62 -16.08
N MET A 55 6.89 1.70 -15.31
CA MET A 55 8.05 2.53 -15.59
C MET A 55 9.15 1.77 -16.35
N SER A 56 8.90 0.51 -16.75
CA SER A 56 9.89 -0.37 -17.39
C SER A 56 11.19 -0.55 -16.58
N ILE A 57 11.12 -0.41 -15.26
CA ILE A 57 12.25 -0.57 -14.34
C ILE A 57 12.34 -2.03 -13.91
N THR A 58 13.52 -2.62 -14.06
CA THR A 58 13.75 -4.02 -13.66
C THR A 58 14.52 -4.12 -12.35
N SER A 59 14.24 -5.17 -11.56
CA SER A 59 15.05 -5.47 -10.37
C SER A 59 16.52 -5.74 -10.71
N ALA A 60 16.79 -6.23 -11.94
CA ALA A 60 18.13 -6.44 -12.47
C ALA A 60 18.90 -5.14 -12.72
N GLU A 61 18.22 -4.11 -13.21
CA GLU A 61 18.79 -2.78 -13.41
C GLU A 61 19.14 -2.14 -12.06
N ILE A 62 18.20 -2.13 -11.11
CA ILE A 62 18.42 -1.58 -9.76
C ILE A 62 19.57 -2.33 -9.07
N ALA A 63 19.63 -3.65 -9.21
CA ALA A 63 20.72 -4.48 -8.66
C ALA A 63 22.09 -4.07 -9.20
N ARG A 64 22.20 -3.84 -10.52
CA ARG A 64 23.44 -3.38 -11.17
C ARG A 64 23.85 -1.99 -10.67
N GLU A 65 22.92 -1.05 -10.59
CA GLU A 65 23.21 0.30 -10.11
C GLU A 65 23.63 0.34 -8.64
N CYS A 66 23.03 -0.52 -7.80
CA CYS A 66 23.33 -0.58 -6.38
C CYS A 66 24.53 -1.47 -6.04
N ASN A 67 25.09 -2.17 -7.03
CA ASN A 67 26.11 -3.21 -6.90
C ASN A 67 25.73 -4.30 -5.88
N VAL A 68 24.53 -4.87 -6.04
CA VAL A 68 23.99 -5.92 -5.16
C VAL A 68 23.36 -7.06 -5.96
N CYS A 69 23.16 -8.21 -5.32
CA CYS A 69 22.44 -9.33 -5.93
C CYS A 69 20.95 -9.00 -6.14
N ARG A 70 20.35 -9.53 -7.21
CA ARG A 70 18.90 -9.36 -7.50
C ARG A 70 18.00 -9.85 -6.37
N SER A 71 18.40 -10.93 -5.69
CA SER A 71 17.70 -11.46 -4.51
C SER A 71 17.60 -10.42 -3.40
N TYR A 72 18.65 -9.61 -3.20
CA TYR A 72 18.65 -8.54 -2.21
C TYR A 72 17.63 -7.46 -2.53
N ILE A 73 17.51 -7.06 -3.80
CA ILE A 73 16.44 -6.14 -4.24
C ILE A 73 15.06 -6.75 -3.97
N SER A 74 14.86 -8.03 -4.27
CA SER A 74 13.59 -8.70 -3.97
C SER A 74 13.28 -8.71 -2.47
N HIS A 75 14.27 -8.88 -1.60
CA HIS A 75 14.09 -8.80 -0.15
C HIS A 75 13.74 -7.40 0.32
N VAL A 76 14.33 -6.36 -0.27
CA VAL A 76 13.99 -4.97 0.05
C VAL A 76 12.57 -4.63 -0.41
N VAL A 77 12.22 -4.95 -1.66
CA VAL A 77 10.87 -4.76 -2.22
C VAL A 77 9.81 -5.49 -1.40
N SER A 78 10.10 -6.71 -0.94
CA SER A 78 9.17 -7.46 -0.09
C SER A 78 9.18 -7.03 1.38
N GLY A 79 9.97 -6.02 1.77
CA GLY A 79 10.09 -5.54 3.15
C GLY A 79 10.90 -6.45 4.10
N ARG A 80 11.47 -7.56 3.61
CA ARG A 80 12.30 -8.49 4.42
C ARG A 80 13.67 -7.90 4.76
N ALA A 81 14.17 -6.98 3.94
CA ALA A 81 15.39 -6.22 4.21
C ALA A 81 15.06 -4.72 4.33
N LYS A 82 15.66 -4.06 5.32
CA LYS A 82 15.43 -2.63 5.63
C LYS A 82 16.58 -1.70 5.19
N SER A 83 17.27 -2.02 4.09
CA SER A 83 18.38 -1.20 3.61
C SER A 83 17.90 0.16 3.10
N GLU A 84 18.13 1.20 3.90
CA GLU A 84 17.72 2.59 3.62
C GLU A 84 18.24 3.09 2.26
N ARG A 85 19.54 2.90 1.99
CA ARG A 85 20.18 3.27 0.71
C ARG A 85 19.44 2.75 -0.52
N ILE A 86 18.96 1.50 -0.46
CA ILE A 86 18.30 0.84 -1.59
C ILE A 86 16.85 1.30 -1.70
N ARG A 87 16.17 1.48 -0.56
CA ARG A 87 14.81 2.03 -0.54
C ARG A 87 14.77 3.42 -1.10
N GLN A 88 15.70 4.30 -0.69
CA GLN A 88 15.87 5.63 -1.29
C GLN A 88 16.06 5.53 -2.80
N LYS A 89 16.97 4.67 -3.27
CA LYS A 89 17.20 4.51 -4.71
C LYS A 89 15.96 4.04 -5.47
N ILE A 90 15.23 3.06 -4.94
CA ILE A 90 13.97 2.57 -5.53
C ILE A 90 12.92 3.68 -5.51
N ALA A 91 12.73 4.35 -4.38
CA ALA A 91 11.78 5.43 -4.18
C ALA A 91 12.03 6.59 -5.16
N SER A 92 13.29 7.03 -5.29
CA SER A 92 13.69 8.06 -6.27
C SER A 92 13.42 7.64 -7.70
N LYS A 93 13.69 6.37 -8.07
CA LYS A 93 13.39 5.87 -9.42
C LYS A 93 11.89 5.77 -9.70
N LEU A 94 11.09 5.47 -8.68
CA LEU A 94 9.64 5.35 -8.80
C LEU A 94 8.91 6.70 -8.64
N GLY A 95 9.62 7.78 -8.29
CA GLY A 95 9.02 9.09 -8.03
C GLY A 95 8.09 9.09 -6.82
N LYS A 96 8.38 8.24 -5.82
CA LYS A 96 7.57 8.04 -4.61
C LYS A 96 8.43 8.27 -3.37
N SER A 97 7.79 8.53 -2.23
CA SER A 97 8.51 8.54 -0.94
C SER A 97 8.71 7.11 -0.42
N ILE A 98 9.65 6.94 0.51
CA ILE A 98 9.85 5.65 1.17
C ILE A 98 8.62 5.26 1.98
N ASP A 99 7.99 6.22 2.65
CA ASP A 99 6.80 6.00 3.48
C ASP A 99 5.59 5.58 2.65
N GLU A 100 5.47 6.06 1.41
CA GLU A 100 4.42 5.61 0.48
C GLU A 100 4.62 4.15 0.04
N LEU A 101 5.87 3.73 -0.16
CA LEU A 101 6.20 2.38 -0.65
C LEU A 101 6.32 1.35 0.48
N TRP A 102 6.80 1.78 1.65
CA TRP A 102 7.02 0.98 2.85
C TRP A 102 6.46 1.68 4.11
N PRO A 103 5.13 1.76 4.24
CA PRO A 103 4.45 2.52 5.30
C PRO A 103 4.60 1.92 6.71
N THR A 104 4.96 0.64 6.81
CA THR A 104 5.06 -0.10 8.08
C THR A 104 6.46 -0.06 8.71
N LEU A 105 7.22 1.01 8.49
CA LEU A 105 8.64 1.03 8.85
C LEU A 105 8.90 1.08 10.35
#